data_AF-A0A2A5EPC5-F1
#
_entry.id   AF-A0A2A5EPC5-F1
#
_cell.length_a   1.000
_cell.length_b   1.000
_cell.length_c   1.000
_cell.angle_alpha   90.00
_cell.angle_beta   90.00
_cell.angle_gamma   90.00
#
_symmetry.space_group_name_H-M   'P 1'
#
loop_
_entity.id
_entity.type
_entity.pdbx_description
1 polymer ?
#
loop_
_entity_poly.entity_id
_entity_poly.type
_entity_poly.pdbx_seq_one_letter_code
_entity_poly.pdbx_strand_id
1 'polypeptide(L)'
;MLGSLPLMAIIVITYNVMALVTGPTMDTSLFEAQLVSGATWTVTVADGLLVLALILLFLEMVTATRTSGSTVVNHGLSLVVFIAALVEFMVLPEFGTSTFFMITMFTLLDVVAGFTITIATARRDFSVGE
;
A
#
# COMPACT_ATOMS: atom_id res chain seq x y z
N MET A 1 11.25 18.02 4.90
CA MET A 1 10.23 17.61 5.89
C MET A 1 8.99 16.95 5.26
N LEU A 2 8.66 17.21 3.99
CA LEU A 2 7.58 16.53 3.25
C LEU A 2 8.02 15.23 2.50
N GLY A 3 9.25 14.77 2.68
CA GLY A 3 9.84 13.67 1.90
C GLY A 3 9.74 12.27 2.53
N SER A 4 8.97 12.09 3.60
CA SER A 4 8.88 10.82 4.36
C SER A 4 7.44 10.36 4.60
N LEU A 5 6.49 10.81 3.77
CA LEU A 5 5.13 10.30 3.85
C LEU A 5 5.09 8.90 3.22
N PRO A 6 4.51 7.89 3.91
CA PRO A 6 4.35 6.57 3.34
C PRO A 6 3.58 6.66 2.02
N LEU A 7 4.10 6.09 0.94
CA LEU A 7 3.41 6.07 -0.35
C LEU A 7 2.08 5.34 -0.24
N MET A 8 2.02 4.33 0.63
CA MET A 8 0.77 3.65 0.96
C MET A 8 -0.31 4.55 1.55
N ALA A 9 0.03 5.68 2.19
CA ALA A 9 -0.95 6.66 2.65
C ALA A 9 -1.75 7.25 1.47
N ILE A 10 -1.10 7.45 0.32
CA ILE A 10 -1.74 7.98 -0.89
C ILE A 10 -2.85 7.05 -1.36
N ILE A 11 -2.62 5.73 -1.29
CA ILE A 11 -3.61 4.72 -1.68
C ILE A 11 -4.81 4.72 -0.73
N VAL A 12 -4.57 4.71 0.58
CA VAL A 12 -5.64 4.73 1.59
C VAL A 12 -6.50 5.99 1.45
N ILE A 13 -5.87 7.15 1.27
CA ILE A 13 -6.58 8.42 1.03
C ILE A 13 -7.38 8.36 -0.27
N THR A 14 -6.81 7.79 -1.34
CA THR A 14 -7.51 7.66 -2.62
C THR A 14 -8.75 6.78 -2.50
N TYR A 15 -8.66 5.64 -1.80
CA TYR A 15 -9.83 4.80 -1.56
C TYR A 15 -10.89 5.56 -0.73
N ASN A 16 -10.49 6.25 0.35
CA ASN A 16 -11.40 7.05 1.17
C ASN A 16 -12.18 8.08 0.34
N VAL A 17 -11.47 8.84 -0.49
CA VAL A 17 -12.08 9.84 -1.38
C VAL A 17 -13.08 9.17 -2.32
N MET A 18 -12.72 8.05 -2.94
CA MET A 18 -13.64 7.36 -3.86
C MET A 18 -14.86 6.78 -3.13
N ALA A 19 -14.66 6.10 -2.00
CA ALA A 19 -15.74 5.47 -1.25
C ALA A 19 -16.73 6.51 -0.68
N LEU A 20 -16.24 7.63 -0.17
CA LEU A 20 -17.05 8.63 0.55
C LEU A 20 -17.57 9.77 -0.33
N VAL A 21 -16.87 10.15 -1.41
CA VAL A 21 -17.26 11.28 -2.27
C VAL A 21 -18.00 10.80 -3.52
N THR A 22 -17.50 9.77 -4.19
CA THR A 22 -18.10 9.27 -5.45
C THR A 22 -19.08 8.11 -5.23
N GLY A 23 -19.08 7.51 -4.04
CA GLY A 23 -19.83 6.30 -3.73
C GLY A 23 -19.14 5.03 -4.25
N PRO A 24 -19.78 3.85 -4.15
CA PRO A 24 -19.18 2.58 -4.57
C PRO A 24 -19.15 2.44 -6.09
N THR A 25 -18.23 3.16 -6.75
CA THR A 25 -17.94 3.06 -8.18
C THR A 25 -16.77 2.10 -8.48
N MET A 26 -16.31 1.35 -7.47
CA MET A 26 -15.16 0.46 -7.53
C MET A 26 -15.31 -0.64 -8.60
N ASP A 27 -16.55 -1.09 -8.86
CA ASP A 27 -16.86 -2.11 -9.86
C ASP A 27 -16.97 -1.57 -11.29
N THR A 28 -16.75 -0.25 -11.49
CA THR A 28 -16.84 0.36 -12.82
C THR A 28 -15.74 -0.20 -13.71
N SER A 29 -16.12 -0.75 -14.86
CA SER A 29 -15.19 -1.23 -15.89
C SER A 29 -14.42 -0.05 -16.49
N LEU A 30 -13.09 -0.14 -16.47
CA LEU A 30 -12.17 0.82 -17.10
C LEU A 30 -11.72 0.34 -18.47
N PHE A 31 -11.50 -0.97 -18.61
CA PHE A 31 -10.94 -1.58 -19.80
C PHE A 31 -11.40 -3.04 -19.92
N GLU A 32 -11.68 -3.46 -21.14
CA GLU A 32 -12.00 -4.85 -21.46
C GLU A 32 -11.15 -5.33 -22.63
N ALA A 33 -10.62 -6.55 -22.52
CA ALA A 33 -9.87 -7.22 -23.56
C ALA A 33 -10.35 -8.65 -23.77
N GLN A 34 -10.46 -9.05 -25.04
CA GLN A 34 -10.63 -10.44 -25.40
C GLN A 34 -9.29 -11.15 -25.35
N LEU A 35 -9.15 -12.14 -24.47
CA LEU A 35 -7.95 -12.96 -24.39
C LEU A 35 -7.94 -14.03 -25.49
N VAL A 36 -6.74 -14.52 -25.83
CA VAL A 36 -6.54 -15.63 -26.79
C VAL A 36 -7.25 -16.90 -26.33
N SER A 37 -7.46 -17.08 -25.03
CA SER A 37 -8.25 -18.18 -24.45
C SER A 37 -9.76 -18.08 -24.74
N GLY A 38 -10.24 -16.96 -25.30
CA GLY A 38 -11.66 -16.68 -25.50
C GLY A 38 -12.36 -16.11 -24.26
N ALA A 39 -11.65 -15.89 -23.15
CA ALA A 39 -12.20 -15.20 -21.98
C ALA A 39 -12.19 -13.67 -22.18
N THR A 40 -13.21 -13.00 -21.66
CA THR A 40 -13.23 -11.53 -21.56
C THR A 40 -12.56 -11.13 -20.25
N TRP A 41 -11.41 -10.47 -20.32
CA TRP A 41 -10.75 -9.89 -19.17
C TRP A 41 -11.25 -8.46 -18.98
N THR A 42 -11.90 -8.21 -17.85
CA THR A 42 -12.40 -6.90 -17.45
C THR A 42 -11.51 -6.36 -16.34
N VAL A 43 -11.08 -5.11 -16.47
CA VAL A 43 -10.33 -4.39 -15.45
C VAL A 43 -11.23 -3.31 -14.88
N THR A 44 -11.49 -3.39 -13.59
CA THR A 44 -12.32 -2.43 -12.86
C THR A 44 -11.47 -1.30 -12.26
N VAL A 45 -12.13 -0.26 -11.75
CA VAL A 45 -11.48 0.78 -10.94
C VAL A 45 -10.78 0.19 -9.72
N ALA A 46 -11.38 -0.80 -9.06
CA ALA A 46 -10.76 -1.53 -7.95
C ALA A 46 -9.45 -2.20 -8.37
N ASP A 47 -9.46 -2.92 -9.49
CA ASP A 47 -8.26 -3.61 -9.99
C ASP A 47 -7.14 -2.61 -10.30
N GLY A 48 -7.47 -1.50 -10.94
CA GLY A 48 -6.51 -0.42 -11.23
C GLY A 48 -5.89 0.17 -9.97
N LEU A 49 -6.70 0.40 -8.92
CA LEU A 49 -6.22 0.90 -7.64
C LEU A 49 -5.29 -0.11 -6.94
N LEU A 50 -5.62 -1.40 -6.97
CA LEU A 50 -4.79 -2.45 -6.38
C LEU A 50 -3.45 -2.58 -7.11
N VAL A 51 -3.44 -2.50 -8.44
CA VAL A 51 -2.21 -2.49 -9.24
C VAL A 51 -1.35 -1.28 -8.89
N LEU A 52 -1.95 -0.08 -8.79
CA LEU A 52 -1.25 1.12 -8.37
C LEU A 52 -0.67 0.97 -6.96
N ALA A 53 -1.43 0.40 -6.03
CA ALA A 53 -0.99 0.15 -4.67
C ALA A 53 0.21 -0.79 -4.60
N LEU A 54 0.20 -1.88 -5.38
CA LEU A 54 1.33 -2.79 -5.50
C LEU A 54 2.59 -2.10 -6.05
N ILE A 55 2.44 -1.24 -7.06
CA ILE A 55 3.56 -0.46 -7.61
C ILE A 55 4.13 0.47 -6.55
N LEU A 56 3.29 1.22 -5.83
CA LEU A 56 3.76 2.13 -4.78
C LEU A 56 4.41 1.39 -3.62
N LEU A 57 3.84 0.28 -3.17
CA LEU A 57 4.45 -0.60 -2.17
C LEU A 57 5.85 -1.07 -2.61
N PHE A 58 5.99 -1.46 -3.88
CA PHE A 58 7.30 -1.85 -4.42
C PHE A 58 8.32 -0.70 -4.41
N LEU A 59 7.91 0.50 -4.82
CA LEU A 59 8.77 1.68 -4.78
C LEU A 59 9.20 2.04 -3.35
N GLU A 60 8.30 1.85 -2.39
CA GLU A 60 8.59 2.06 -0.96
C GLU A 60 9.62 1.05 -0.45
N MET A 61 9.46 -0.24 -0.79
CA MET A 61 10.44 -1.28 -0.47
C MET A 61 11.83 -0.97 -1.06
N VAL A 62 11.91 -0.54 -2.33
CA VAL A 62 13.19 -0.17 -2.96
C VAL A 62 13.83 1.02 -2.26
N THR A 63 13.04 2.03 -1.92
CA THR A 63 13.55 3.27 -1.29
C THR A 63 14.00 3.02 0.16
N ALA A 64 13.33 2.11 0.87
CA ALA A 64 13.70 1.69 2.22
C ALA A 64 15.10 1.07 2.29
N THR A 65 15.59 0.45 1.20
CA THR A 65 16.96 -0.11 1.15
C THR A 65 18.07 0.94 1.05
N ARG A 66 17.74 2.17 0.65
CA ARG A 66 18.75 3.22 0.34
C ARG A 66 18.94 4.25 1.47
N THR A 67 18.01 4.36 2.41
CA THR A 67 17.91 5.53 3.29
C THR A 67 18.22 5.17 4.76
N SER A 68 19.48 5.28 5.19
CA SER A 68 19.91 4.90 6.56
C SER A 68 19.62 5.94 7.67
N GLY A 69 19.26 7.19 7.33
CA GLY A 69 19.23 8.30 8.31
C GLY A 69 17.85 8.70 8.88
N SER A 70 16.74 8.34 8.22
CA SER A 70 15.38 8.81 8.58
C SER A 70 14.39 7.65 8.82
N THR A 71 14.91 6.50 9.23
CA THR A 71 14.23 5.21 9.12
C THR A 71 13.15 5.00 10.19
N VAL A 72 13.32 5.55 11.40
CA VAL A 72 12.36 5.35 12.51
C VAL A 72 11.05 6.11 12.30
N VAL A 73 11.13 7.37 11.85
CA VAL A 73 9.95 8.20 11.61
C VAL A 73 9.12 7.64 10.44
N ASN A 74 9.79 7.14 9.40
CA ASN A 74 9.13 6.52 8.26
C ASN A 74 8.29 5.29 8.68
N HIS A 75 8.87 4.40 9.50
CA HIS A 75 8.14 3.21 9.99
C HIS A 75 7.00 3.56 10.92
N GLY A 76 7.19 4.55 11.79
CA GLY A 76 6.13 5.06 12.64
C GLY A 76 4.94 5.57 11.83
N LEU A 77 5.20 6.28 10.73
CA LEU A 77 4.15 6.77 9.84
C LEU A 77 3.45 5.62 9.10
N SER A 78 4.19 4.64 8.56
CA SER A 78 3.59 3.45 7.93
C SER A 78 2.72 2.67 8.91
N LEU A 79 3.13 2.56 10.18
CA LEU A 79 2.33 1.92 11.22
C LEU A 79 1.03 2.68 11.48
N VAL A 80 1.06 4.01 11.54
CA VAL A 80 -0.14 4.84 11.68
C VAL A 80 -1.08 4.63 10.50
N VAL A 81 -0.55 4.59 9.26
CA VAL A 81 -1.34 4.33 8.05
C VAL A 81 -2.00 2.96 8.10
N PHE A 82 -1.27 1.92 8.52
CA PHE A 82 -1.83 0.58 8.68
C PHE A 82 -2.94 0.55 9.74
N ILE A 83 -2.73 1.15 10.91
CA ILE A 83 -3.75 1.18 11.97
C ILE A 83 -4.99 1.94 11.49
N ALA A 84 -4.83 3.07 10.82
CA ALA A 84 -5.94 3.83 10.26
C ALA A 84 -6.73 2.99 9.26
N ALA A 85 -6.06 2.36 8.28
CA ALA A 85 -6.71 1.49 7.31
C ALA A 85 -7.41 0.29 7.97
N LEU A 86 -6.80 -0.33 8.98
CA LEU A 86 -7.41 -1.44 9.72
C LEU A 86 -8.68 -1.00 10.46
N VAL A 87 -8.66 0.16 11.10
CA VAL A 87 -9.83 0.73 11.78
C VAL A 87 -10.92 1.08 10.78
N GLU A 88 -10.58 1.73 9.66
CA GLU A 88 -11.53 2.04 8.59
C GLU A 88 -12.22 0.76 8.08
N PHE A 89 -11.46 -0.31 7.80
CA PHE A 89 -11.99 -1.59 7.34
C PHE A 89 -12.97 -2.22 8.34
N MET A 90 -12.66 -2.14 9.64
CA MET A 90 -13.47 -2.77 10.69
C MET A 90 -14.71 -1.95 11.07
N VAL A 91 -14.64 -0.63 10.97
CA VAL A 91 -15.67 0.28 11.53
C VAL A 91 -16.60 0.83 10.47
N LEU A 92 -16.11 1.10 9.26
CA LEU A 92 -16.87 1.78 8.22
C LEU A 92 -17.50 0.77 7.24
N PRO A 93 -18.84 0.75 7.08
CA PRO A 93 -19.53 -0.20 6.20
C PRO A 93 -19.05 -0.16 4.74
N GLU A 94 -18.69 1.01 4.23
CA GLU A 94 -18.24 1.24 2.85
C GLU A 94 -16.84 0.63 2.57
N PHE A 95 -16.12 0.27 3.63
CA PHE A 95 -14.76 -0.22 3.59
C PHE A 95 -14.69 -1.74 3.81
N GLY A 96 -15.82 -2.40 4.10
CA GLY A 96 -15.92 -3.86 4.24
C GLY A 96 -15.82 -4.63 2.92
N THR A 97 -14.91 -4.22 2.01
CA THR A 97 -14.71 -4.81 0.69
C THR A 97 -13.40 -5.60 0.62
N SER A 98 -13.35 -6.60 -0.26
CA SER A 98 -12.10 -7.34 -0.53
C SER A 98 -10.99 -6.42 -1.03
N THR A 99 -11.34 -5.39 -1.81
CA THR A 99 -10.40 -4.40 -2.33
C THR A 99 -9.73 -3.63 -1.20
N PHE A 100 -10.50 -3.08 -0.26
CA PHE A 100 -9.92 -2.32 0.85
C PHE A 100 -9.18 -3.23 1.84
N PHE A 101 -9.63 -4.47 2.02
CA PHE A 101 -8.88 -5.47 2.78
C PHE A 101 -7.50 -5.73 2.16
N MET A 102 -7.38 -5.88 0.84
CA MET A 102 -6.09 -6.05 0.17
C MET A 102 -5.20 -4.81 0.35
N ILE A 103 -5.75 -3.61 0.23
CA ILE A 103 -5.02 -2.37 0.53
C ILE A 103 -4.50 -2.39 1.96
N THR A 104 -5.34 -2.79 2.92
CA THR A 104 -4.94 -2.94 4.33
C THR A 104 -3.79 -3.94 4.48
N MET A 105 -3.84 -5.08 3.78
CA MET A 105 -2.74 -6.05 3.77
C MET A 105 -1.46 -5.47 3.15
N PHE A 106 -1.55 -4.63 2.12
CA PHE A 106 -0.39 -3.95 1.55
C PHE A 106 0.22 -2.96 2.56
N THR A 107 -0.58 -2.22 3.33
CA THR A 107 -0.06 -1.36 4.40
C THR A 107 0.60 -2.17 5.53
N LEU A 108 0.10 -3.37 5.85
CA LEU A 108 0.76 -4.29 6.79
C LEU A 108 2.11 -4.77 6.25
N LEU A 109 2.15 -5.17 4.97
CA LEU A 109 3.40 -5.58 4.32
C LEU A 109 4.43 -4.46 4.31
N ASP A 110 4.00 -3.21 4.09
CA ASP A 110 4.88 -2.04 4.16
C ASP A 110 5.56 -1.91 5.53
N VAL A 111 4.77 -2.00 6.61
CA VAL A 111 5.29 -1.97 7.99
C VAL A 111 6.30 -3.10 8.23
N VAL A 112 5.94 -4.33 7.87
CA VAL A 112 6.80 -5.52 8.09
C VAL A 112 8.09 -5.41 7.28
N ALA A 113 8.00 -5.02 6.01
CA ALA A 113 9.15 -4.84 5.13
C ALA A 113 10.08 -3.74 5.65
N GLY A 114 9.51 -2.61 6.09
CA GLY A 114 10.26 -1.49 6.66
C GLY A 114 11.11 -1.90 7.87
N PHE A 115 10.51 -2.57 8.85
CA PHE A 115 11.24 -3.09 10.01
C PHE A 115 12.28 -4.14 9.62
N THR A 116 11.92 -5.05 8.71
CA THR A 116 12.82 -6.13 8.25
C THR A 116 14.09 -5.57 7.60
N ILE A 117 13.94 -4.60 6.68
CA ILE A 117 15.07 -3.96 6.00
C ILE A 117 15.97 -3.23 7.00
N THR A 118 15.38 -2.54 7.98
CA THR A 118 16.15 -1.79 9.00
C THR A 118 17.01 -2.71 9.86
N ILE A 119 16.44 -3.83 10.32
CA ILE A 119 17.16 -4.84 11.10
C ILE A 119 18.28 -5.47 10.26
N ALA A 120 18.01 -5.77 8.98
CA ALA A 120 18.99 -6.34 8.07
C ALA A 120 20.18 -5.40 7.83
N THR A 121 19.93 -4.10 7.59
CA THR A 121 20.98 -3.10 7.41
C THR A 121 21.82 -2.93 8.67
N ALA A 122 21.18 -2.83 9.85
CA ALA A 122 21.89 -2.72 11.11
C ALA A 122 22.84 -3.92 11.33
N ARG A 123 22.38 -5.16 11.07
CA ARG A 123 23.22 -6.37 11.18
C ARG A 123 24.43 -6.34 10.25
N ARG A 124 24.27 -5.86 9.01
CA ARG A 124 25.36 -5.76 8.04
C ARG A 124 26.41 -4.73 8.47
N ASP A 125 25.98 -3.61 9.05
CA ASP A 125 26.90 -2.58 9.53
C ASP A 125 27.76 -3.08 10.72
N PHE A 126 27.23 -3.98 11.56
CA PHE A 126 28.01 -4.65 12.61
C PHE A 126 29.06 -5.63 12.08
N SER A 127 28.80 -6.34 10.97
CA SER A 127 29.74 -7.32 10.43
C SER A 127 30.95 -6.73 9.70
N VAL A 128 30.90 -5.44 9.33
CA VAL A 128 32.02 -4.73 8.65
C VAL A 128 32.94 -4.04 9.67
N GLY A 129 32.59 -4.04 10.96
CA GLY A 129 33.36 -3.44 12.05
C GLY A 129 34.38 -4.37 12.72
N GLU A 130 34.52 -5.61 12.26
CA GLU A 130 35.64 -6.53 12.56
C GLU A 130 36.59 -6.62 11.36
#